data_AF-A0A9D7I3D7-F1
#
_entry.id   AF-A0A9D7I3D7-F1
#
_cell.length_a   1.000
_cell.length_b   1.000
_cell.length_c   1.000
_cell.angle_alpha   90.00
_cell.angle_beta   90.00
_cell.angle_gamma   90.00
#
_symmetry.space_group_name_H-M   'P 1'
#
loop_
_entity.id
_entity.type
_entity.pdbx_description
1 polymer ?
#
loop_
_entity_poly.entity_id
_entity_poly.type
_entity_poly.pdbx_seq_one_letter_code
_entity_poly.pdbx_strand_id
1 'polypeptide(L)'
;MFTEKLYLDHLPPALLDHYLAKGWYRMGQSMFTCRFLMFQGHLYPAVWVRLPLTGFEMTKRQRKLFTRNSAQFQVVTRPGKINMEKERLYQKYRKNFQGRLAPSLKVSLLDDGNFNLFNTYETCIYNGQDLVGFSFFDLGKESIASIMGVYHPDYKKNSLGFFTMLAEISFGLEHGYTHYYPGYIVPGYPKFDYKTRIGDVECFEEKNQLWTPRAQYPFDNLPTQRMEKQLKEVKKYLDQWGIPNKLVLYPPYEANLIGYWILDYLEYPMLLECTGTSIEPTRTILAFDSIRDLYRLYLCSVYDDLSDFFHGSMVEASSAMPLQLELLIKDGLIAESQSAEEIAGIIAHQKSKN
;
A
#
# COMPACT_ATOMS: atom_id res chain seq x y z
N MET A 1 -5.84 -12.29 6.49
CA MET A 1 -5.66 -11.73 5.16
C MET A 1 -4.95 -10.39 5.26
N PHE A 2 -3.86 -10.19 4.49
CA PHE A 2 -3.01 -8.99 4.58
C PHE A 2 -3.34 -7.92 3.55
N THR A 3 -3.64 -8.33 2.33
CA THR A 3 -4.25 -7.48 1.30
C THR A 3 -5.57 -8.14 0.96
N GLU A 4 -6.67 -7.41 1.12
CA GLU A 4 -8.01 -7.83 0.72
C GLU A 4 -8.45 -7.00 -0.47
N LYS A 5 -9.20 -7.59 -1.39
CA LYS A 5 -9.75 -6.90 -2.55
C LYS A 5 -11.23 -7.20 -2.66
N LEU A 6 -12.03 -6.15 -2.79
CA LEU A 6 -13.48 -6.19 -2.81
C LEU A 6 -13.99 -5.56 -4.10
N TYR A 7 -14.74 -6.35 -4.86
CA TYR A 7 -15.48 -5.90 -6.04
C TYR A 7 -16.91 -5.60 -5.62
N LEU A 8 -17.38 -4.39 -5.93
CA LEU A 8 -18.70 -3.91 -5.57
C LEU A 8 -19.46 -3.55 -6.84
N ASP A 9 -20.73 -3.91 -6.90
CA ASP A 9 -21.61 -3.51 -8.00
C ASP A 9 -22.03 -2.04 -7.89
N HIS A 10 -22.09 -1.52 -6.66
CA HIS A 10 -22.50 -0.15 -6.38
C HIS A 10 -21.81 0.39 -5.13
N LEU A 11 -21.34 1.64 -5.19
CA LEU A 11 -20.61 2.30 -4.11
C LEU A 11 -21.18 3.70 -3.85
N PRO A 12 -22.19 3.84 -2.98
CA PRO A 12 -22.71 5.16 -2.63
C PRO A 12 -21.65 5.95 -1.84
N PRO A 13 -21.70 7.30 -1.87
CA PRO A 13 -20.68 8.14 -1.22
C PRO A 13 -20.47 7.84 0.28
N ALA A 14 -21.53 7.50 1.02
CA ALA A 14 -21.42 7.14 2.44
C ALA A 14 -20.73 5.78 2.67
N LEU A 15 -20.85 4.84 1.72
CA LEU A 15 -20.16 3.56 1.79
C LEU A 15 -18.67 3.72 1.46
N LEU A 16 -18.32 4.63 0.54
CA LEU A 16 -16.92 5.02 0.32
C LEU A 16 -16.30 5.59 1.60
N ASP A 17 -16.99 6.50 2.30
CA ASP A 17 -16.52 7.02 3.60
C ASP A 17 -16.30 5.90 4.63
N HIS A 18 -17.24 4.96 4.70
CA HIS A 18 -17.15 3.81 5.61
C HIS A 18 -15.89 2.96 5.35
N TYR A 19 -15.59 2.70 4.07
CA TYR A 19 -14.41 1.95 3.68
C TYR A 19 -13.11 2.72 3.94
N LEU A 20 -13.04 3.99 3.55
CA LEU A 20 -11.87 4.85 3.79
C LEU A 20 -11.56 4.95 5.29
N ALA A 21 -12.59 5.11 6.14
CA ALA A 21 -12.44 5.15 7.59
C ALA A 21 -11.83 3.86 8.18
N LYS A 22 -12.00 2.71 7.49
CA LYS A 22 -11.45 1.41 7.86
C LYS A 22 -10.15 1.05 7.14
N GLY A 23 -9.52 2.01 6.46
CA GLY A 23 -8.25 1.78 5.76
C GLY A 23 -8.40 1.05 4.42
N TRP A 24 -9.59 1.03 3.83
CA TRP A 24 -9.83 0.52 2.47
C TRP A 24 -9.76 1.66 1.46
N TYR A 25 -9.09 1.42 0.34
CA TYR A 25 -8.84 2.42 -0.70
C TYR A 25 -9.19 1.90 -2.08
N ARG A 26 -9.23 2.79 -3.06
CA ARG A 26 -9.45 2.43 -4.45
C ARG A 26 -8.22 1.78 -5.09
N MET A 27 -8.44 0.67 -5.79
CA MET A 27 -7.54 0.13 -6.81
C MET A 27 -8.37 -0.13 -8.07
N GLY A 28 -8.17 0.69 -9.10
CA GLY A 28 -8.97 0.59 -10.32
C GLY A 28 -10.46 0.82 -10.04
N GLN A 29 -11.28 -0.21 -10.29
CA GLN A 29 -12.73 -0.26 -10.04
C GLN A 29 -13.09 -1.13 -8.81
N SER A 30 -12.16 -1.31 -7.88
CA SER A 30 -12.35 -2.10 -6.66
C SER A 30 -11.87 -1.35 -5.42
N MET A 31 -12.31 -1.82 -4.25
CA MET A 31 -11.74 -1.41 -2.96
C MET A 31 -10.70 -2.44 -2.50
N PHE A 32 -9.61 -2.01 -1.89
CA PHE A 32 -8.59 -2.91 -1.37
C PHE A 32 -7.98 -2.40 -0.06
N THR A 33 -7.40 -3.31 0.71
CA THR A 33 -6.46 -3.00 1.78
C THR A 33 -5.04 -3.29 1.31
N CYS A 34 -4.05 -2.56 1.81
CA CYS A 34 -2.65 -2.87 1.58
C CYS A 34 -1.85 -2.45 2.79
N ARG A 35 -1.09 -3.41 3.33
CA ARG A 35 -0.26 -3.26 4.52
C ARG A 35 1.21 -3.19 4.19
N PHE A 36 1.59 -3.82 3.08
CA PHE A 36 2.97 -4.04 2.72
C PHE A 36 3.19 -3.76 1.25
N LEU A 37 4.35 -3.21 0.96
CA LEU A 37 4.84 -3.01 -0.40
C LEU A 37 6.20 -3.66 -0.48
N MET A 38 6.41 -4.43 -1.56
CA MET A 38 7.71 -5.00 -1.83
C MET A 38 8.25 -4.48 -3.16
N PHE A 39 9.38 -3.77 -3.09
CA PHE A 39 10.05 -3.23 -4.26
C PHE A 39 11.54 -3.04 -3.96
N GLN A 40 12.37 -3.13 -5.00
CA GLN A 40 13.84 -3.03 -4.87
C GLN A 40 14.39 -4.01 -3.82
N GLY A 41 13.83 -5.23 -3.73
CA GLY A 41 14.29 -6.25 -2.77
C GLY A 41 14.03 -5.92 -1.30
N HIS A 42 13.22 -4.91 -1.00
CA HIS A 42 12.89 -4.50 0.37
C HIS A 42 11.39 -4.59 0.63
N LEU A 43 11.05 -4.99 1.86
CA LEU A 43 9.69 -4.98 2.39
C LEU A 43 9.46 -3.68 3.17
N TYR A 44 8.44 -2.93 2.78
CA TYR A 44 8.03 -1.70 3.45
C TYR A 44 6.60 -1.80 3.96
N PRO A 45 6.27 -1.18 5.10
CA PRO A 45 4.88 -0.99 5.50
C PRO A 45 4.25 0.15 4.67
N ALA A 46 2.99 -0.02 4.29
CA ALA A 46 2.15 1.05 3.79
C ALA A 46 1.35 1.63 4.96
N VAL A 47 1.54 2.92 5.26
CA VAL A 47 0.78 3.61 6.32
C VAL A 47 -0.18 4.58 5.66
N TRP A 48 -1.47 4.24 5.70
CA TRP A 48 -2.53 5.10 5.19
C TRP A 48 -2.61 6.38 6.01
N VAL A 49 -2.77 7.52 5.33
CA VAL A 49 -2.88 8.82 5.99
C VAL A 49 -4.15 9.54 5.57
N ARG A 50 -4.68 10.35 6.47
CA ARG A 50 -5.78 11.29 6.18
C ARG A 50 -5.52 12.62 6.85
N LEU A 51 -6.13 13.67 6.32
CA LEU A 51 -6.10 15.01 6.88
C LEU A 51 -7.51 15.39 7.34
N PRO A 52 -7.73 15.62 8.63
CA PRO A 52 -8.93 16.30 9.10
C PRO A 52 -9.00 17.71 8.49
N LEU A 53 -10.13 18.04 7.86
CA LEU A 53 -10.37 19.34 7.25
C LEU A 53 -11.08 20.31 8.22
N THR A 54 -11.75 19.81 9.25
CA THR A 54 -12.36 20.63 10.28
C THR A 54 -11.29 21.45 11.01
N GLY A 55 -11.38 22.78 10.93
CA GLY A 55 -10.39 23.68 11.53
C GLY A 55 -9.04 23.71 10.80
N PHE A 56 -8.93 23.09 9.63
CA PHE A 56 -7.70 23.11 8.85
C PHE A 56 -7.42 24.51 8.30
N GLU A 57 -6.17 24.96 8.46
CA GLU A 57 -5.65 26.15 7.80
C GLU A 57 -4.34 25.87 7.08
N MET A 58 -4.21 26.39 5.87
CA MET A 58 -2.94 26.31 5.14
C MET A 58 -1.82 27.01 5.91
N THR A 59 -0.69 26.32 6.07
CA THR A 59 0.54 26.91 6.62
C THR A 59 1.01 28.08 5.75
N LYS A 60 1.85 28.97 6.30
CA LYS A 60 2.42 30.12 5.55
C LYS A 60 3.08 29.68 4.22
N ARG A 61 3.78 28.53 4.22
CA ARG A 61 4.46 28.00 3.03
C ARG A 61 3.47 27.47 1.98
N GLN A 62 2.45 26.72 2.41
CA GLN A 62 1.39 26.23 1.52
C GLN A 62 0.62 27.39 0.90
N ARG A 63 0.23 28.38 1.71
CA ARG A 63 -0.47 29.59 1.27
C ARG A 63 0.35 30.36 0.24
N LYS A 64 1.65 30.58 0.50
CA LYS A 64 2.57 31.23 -0.47
C LYS A 64 2.64 30.47 -1.80
N LEU A 65 2.74 29.14 -1.75
CA LEU A 65 2.74 28.31 -2.96
C LEU A 65 1.40 28.43 -3.71
N PHE A 66 0.29 28.32 -2.99
CA PHE A 66 -1.06 28.37 -3.53
C PHE A 66 -1.31 29.72 -4.20
N THR A 67 -1.10 30.84 -3.50
CA THR A 67 -1.27 32.19 -4.06
C THR A 67 -0.39 32.42 -5.29
N ARG A 68 0.89 32.03 -5.24
CA ARG A 68 1.81 32.20 -6.39
C ARG A 68 1.32 31.42 -7.60
N ASN A 69 0.94 30.17 -7.41
CA ASN A 69 0.51 29.32 -8.51
C ASN A 69 -0.87 29.74 -9.04
N SER A 70 -1.81 30.13 -8.17
CA SER A 70 -3.14 30.63 -8.57
C SER A 70 -3.08 31.98 -9.30
N ALA A 71 -2.01 32.77 -9.12
CA ALA A 71 -1.77 33.97 -9.92
C ALA A 71 -1.24 33.67 -11.34
N GLN A 72 -0.65 32.49 -11.54
CA GLN A 72 -0.03 32.09 -12.80
C GLN A 72 -0.92 31.14 -13.62
N PHE A 73 -1.68 30.28 -12.97
CA PHE A 73 -2.42 29.19 -13.60
C PHE A 73 -3.91 29.31 -13.32
N GLN A 74 -4.72 28.91 -14.31
CA GLN A 74 -6.13 28.71 -14.12
C GLN A 74 -6.37 27.33 -13.50
N VAL A 75 -7.14 27.28 -12.41
CA VAL A 75 -7.54 26.04 -11.73
C VAL A 75 -9.02 25.78 -12.02
N VAL A 76 -9.36 24.57 -12.46
CA VAL A 76 -10.74 24.17 -12.76
C VAL A 76 -11.02 22.82 -12.11
N THR A 77 -12.01 22.77 -11.22
CA THR A 77 -12.49 21.52 -10.58
C THR A 77 -13.88 21.18 -11.08
N ARG A 78 -14.11 19.92 -11.51
CA ARG A 78 -15.36 19.46 -12.13
C ARG A 78 -15.46 17.92 -12.12
N PRO A 79 -16.60 17.32 -12.51
CA PRO A 79 -16.68 15.87 -12.72
C PRO A 79 -15.59 15.36 -13.66
N GLY A 80 -14.97 14.23 -13.29
CA GLY A 80 -13.80 13.69 -13.95
C GLY A 80 -14.10 13.21 -15.37
N LYS A 81 -13.22 13.54 -16.31
CA LYS A 81 -13.34 13.12 -17.71
C LYS A 81 -11.98 12.73 -18.28
N ILE A 82 -11.84 11.46 -18.66
CA ILE A 82 -10.69 11.01 -19.46
C ILE A 82 -10.85 11.55 -20.88
N ASN A 83 -9.81 12.19 -21.40
CA ASN A 83 -9.76 12.70 -22.77
C ASN A 83 -8.33 12.61 -23.32
N MET A 84 -8.17 12.86 -24.63
CA MET A 84 -6.88 12.76 -25.30
C MET A 84 -5.83 13.77 -24.78
N GLU A 85 -6.27 14.94 -24.32
CA GLU A 85 -5.37 15.95 -23.75
C GLU A 85 -4.72 15.45 -22.45
N LYS A 86 -5.53 14.92 -21.51
CA LYS A 86 -5.04 14.32 -20.27
C LYS A 86 -4.17 13.09 -20.52
N GLU A 87 -4.57 12.24 -21.47
CA GLU A 87 -3.82 11.06 -21.83
C GLU A 87 -2.42 11.43 -22.36
N ARG A 88 -2.31 12.44 -23.24
CA ARG A 88 -1.00 12.95 -23.71
C ARG A 88 -0.12 13.44 -22.57
N LEU A 89 -0.69 14.19 -21.63
CA LEU A 89 0.05 14.66 -20.46
C LEU A 89 0.47 13.51 -19.53
N TYR A 90 -0.41 12.52 -19.32
CA TYR A 90 -0.12 11.30 -18.58
C TYR A 90 1.06 10.53 -19.21
N GLN A 91 1.07 10.34 -20.52
CA GLN A 91 2.17 9.67 -21.21
C GLN A 91 3.50 10.43 -21.07
N LYS A 92 3.47 11.77 -21.10
CA LYS A 92 4.67 12.59 -20.86
C LYS A 92 5.18 12.46 -19.42
N TYR A 93 4.27 12.47 -18.45
CA TYR A 93 4.60 12.26 -17.04
C TYR A 93 5.17 10.85 -16.80
N ARG A 94 4.52 9.82 -17.34
CA ARG A 94 4.90 8.40 -17.22
C ARG A 94 6.33 8.13 -17.68
N LYS A 95 6.76 8.71 -18.80
CA LYS A 95 8.15 8.60 -19.30
C LYS A 95 9.21 9.11 -18.33
N ASN A 96 8.85 10.04 -17.44
CA ASN A 96 9.75 10.65 -16.47
C ASN A 96 9.54 10.09 -15.04
N PHE A 97 8.61 9.14 -14.87
CA PHE A 97 8.30 8.58 -13.57
C PHE A 97 9.24 7.41 -13.25
N GLN A 98 9.90 7.48 -12.10
CA GLN A 98 10.73 6.38 -11.59
C GLN A 98 9.83 5.30 -10.99
N GLY A 99 9.44 4.31 -11.79
CA GLY A 99 8.58 3.19 -11.38
C GLY A 99 7.65 2.75 -12.51
N ARG A 100 6.77 1.79 -12.23
CA ARG A 100 5.75 1.33 -13.17
C ARG A 100 4.44 2.05 -12.91
N LEU A 101 3.92 2.72 -13.93
CA LEU A 101 2.54 3.21 -13.98
C LEU A 101 1.78 2.43 -15.04
N ALA A 102 0.45 2.39 -14.87
CA ALA A 102 -0.47 1.81 -15.85
C ALA A 102 -0.18 2.35 -17.27
N PRO A 103 -0.51 1.58 -18.32
CA PRO A 103 -0.24 1.99 -19.69
C PRO A 103 -1.11 3.18 -20.14
N SER A 104 -2.27 3.41 -19.53
CA SER A 104 -3.17 4.53 -19.84
C SER A 104 -3.99 4.99 -18.62
N LEU A 105 -4.62 6.16 -18.71
CA LEU A 105 -5.56 6.62 -17.68
C LEU A 105 -6.76 5.68 -17.56
N LYS A 106 -7.24 5.14 -18.67
CA LYS A 106 -8.37 4.22 -18.72
C LYS A 106 -8.06 2.92 -17.97
N VAL A 107 -6.86 2.35 -18.16
CA VAL A 107 -6.42 1.18 -17.39
C VAL A 107 -6.24 1.55 -15.91
N SER A 108 -5.64 2.71 -15.61
CA SER A 108 -5.37 3.11 -14.22
C SER A 108 -6.63 3.36 -13.39
N LEU A 109 -7.66 3.96 -14.00
CA LEU A 109 -8.85 4.39 -13.28
C LEU A 109 -10.02 3.44 -13.48
N LEU A 110 -10.21 2.89 -14.68
CA LEU A 110 -11.43 2.16 -15.06
C LEU A 110 -11.18 0.66 -15.29
N ASP A 111 -9.98 0.14 -15.02
CA ASP A 111 -9.59 -1.24 -15.33
C ASP A 111 -9.87 -1.63 -16.80
N ASP A 112 -9.65 -0.67 -17.71
CA ASP A 112 -10.00 -0.75 -19.14
C ASP A 112 -11.50 -0.92 -19.47
N GLY A 113 -12.36 -0.78 -18.46
CA GLY A 113 -13.81 -0.72 -18.60
C GLY A 113 -14.32 0.65 -19.06
N ASN A 114 -15.64 0.73 -19.28
CA ASN A 114 -16.36 1.97 -19.62
C ASN A 114 -17.28 2.45 -18.47
N PHE A 115 -17.15 1.83 -17.30
CA PHE A 115 -17.92 2.15 -16.10
C PHE A 115 -17.00 2.78 -15.05
N ASN A 116 -17.56 3.66 -14.22
CA ASN A 116 -16.87 4.19 -13.06
C ASN A 116 -17.75 4.02 -11.82
N LEU A 117 -17.33 3.12 -10.94
CA LEU A 117 -17.96 2.82 -9.66
C LEU A 117 -17.94 4.02 -8.71
N PHE A 118 -16.93 4.89 -8.86
CA PHE A 118 -16.67 6.00 -7.97
C PHE A 118 -17.24 7.31 -8.52
N ASN A 119 -17.64 8.20 -7.61
CA ASN A 119 -17.96 9.59 -7.94
C ASN A 119 -16.67 10.40 -8.13
N THR A 120 -16.00 10.19 -9.27
CA THR A 120 -14.69 10.78 -9.56
C THR A 120 -14.80 12.21 -10.10
N TYR A 121 -14.06 13.12 -9.49
CA TYR A 121 -13.84 14.49 -9.93
C TYR A 121 -12.40 14.68 -10.40
N GLU A 122 -12.16 15.79 -11.09
CA GLU A 122 -10.83 16.23 -11.50
C GLU A 122 -10.55 17.67 -11.09
N THR A 123 -9.30 17.97 -10.76
CA THR A 123 -8.78 19.35 -10.71
C THR A 123 -7.75 19.51 -11.82
N CYS A 124 -8.01 20.41 -12.77
CA CYS A 124 -7.14 20.73 -13.90
C CYS A 124 -6.43 22.07 -13.69
N ILE A 125 -5.15 22.13 -14.08
CA ILE A 125 -4.28 23.30 -14.00
C ILE A 125 -3.88 23.69 -15.43
N TYR A 126 -4.26 24.89 -15.87
CA TYR A 126 -3.96 25.40 -17.19
C TYR A 126 -2.97 26.58 -17.14
N ASN A 127 -2.02 26.58 -18.07
CA ASN A 127 -1.20 27.76 -18.38
C ASN A 127 -1.68 28.32 -19.73
N GLY A 128 -2.48 29.39 -19.70
CA GLY A 128 -3.24 29.80 -20.88
C GLY A 128 -4.23 28.71 -21.30
N GLN A 129 -4.08 28.17 -22.51
CA GLN A 129 -4.92 27.08 -23.03
C GLN A 129 -4.32 25.68 -22.78
N ASP A 130 -3.06 25.59 -22.35
CA ASP A 130 -2.37 24.31 -22.21
C ASP A 130 -2.65 23.68 -20.86
N LEU A 131 -3.13 22.43 -20.85
CA LEU A 131 -3.21 21.62 -19.64
C LEU A 131 -1.80 21.22 -19.16
N VAL A 132 -1.37 21.79 -18.02
CA VAL A 132 -0.03 21.58 -17.45
C VAL A 132 -0.02 20.70 -16.20
N GLY A 133 -1.19 20.42 -15.63
CA GLY A 133 -1.35 19.45 -14.56
C GLY A 133 -2.81 19.09 -14.35
N PHE A 134 -3.06 17.90 -13.82
CA PHE A 134 -4.37 17.54 -13.32
C PHE A 134 -4.25 16.51 -12.20
N SER A 135 -5.32 16.37 -11.44
CA SER A 135 -5.51 15.25 -10.54
C SER A 135 -6.91 14.67 -10.66
N PHE A 136 -7.05 13.42 -10.25
CA PHE A 136 -8.33 12.74 -10.06
C PHE A 136 -8.50 12.40 -8.59
N PHE A 137 -9.70 12.60 -8.07
CA PHE A 137 -10.09 12.29 -6.71
C PHE A 137 -11.54 11.82 -6.65
N ASP A 138 -11.87 10.99 -5.67
CA ASP A 138 -13.21 10.47 -5.47
C ASP A 138 -13.90 11.18 -4.31
N LEU A 139 -15.20 11.43 -4.49
CA LEU A 139 -16.04 12.06 -3.49
C LEU A 139 -16.83 11.01 -2.70
N GLY A 140 -16.58 10.99 -1.39
CA GLY A 140 -17.47 10.39 -0.41
C GLY A 140 -18.61 11.34 -0.04
N LYS A 141 -19.40 10.99 0.98
CA LYS A 141 -20.45 11.88 1.50
C LYS A 141 -19.82 13.04 2.27
N GLU A 142 -18.78 12.76 3.04
CA GLU A 142 -18.09 13.73 3.90
C GLU A 142 -16.58 13.76 3.66
N SER A 143 -16.05 12.91 2.76
CA SER A 143 -14.62 12.90 2.47
C SER A 143 -14.25 13.02 0.98
N ILE A 144 -12.98 13.36 0.76
CA ILE A 144 -12.33 13.35 -0.55
C ILE A 144 -11.17 12.35 -0.50
N ALA A 145 -11.05 11.48 -1.50
CA ALA A 145 -9.90 10.59 -1.66
C ALA A 145 -9.11 10.92 -2.92
N SER A 146 -7.86 11.38 -2.76
CA SER A 146 -6.97 11.67 -3.88
C SER A 146 -6.46 10.38 -4.51
N ILE A 147 -6.64 10.22 -5.81
CA ILE A 147 -6.32 8.98 -6.52
C ILE A 147 -5.03 9.11 -7.33
N MET A 148 -4.89 10.21 -8.07
CA MET A 148 -3.75 10.40 -8.96
C MET A 148 -3.48 11.87 -9.21
N GLY A 149 -2.20 12.26 -9.21
CA GLY A 149 -1.74 13.57 -9.64
C GLY A 149 -0.74 13.44 -10.79
N VAL A 150 -0.98 14.19 -11.87
CA VAL A 150 -0.17 14.20 -13.10
C VAL A 150 0.21 15.65 -13.39
N TYR A 151 1.46 15.88 -13.76
CA TYR A 151 1.91 17.21 -14.15
C TYR A 151 2.95 17.17 -15.24
N HIS A 152 3.05 18.30 -15.94
CA HIS A 152 4.00 18.48 -17.02
C HIS A 152 5.43 18.64 -16.43
N PRO A 153 6.42 17.81 -16.82
CA PRO A 153 7.75 17.79 -16.22
C PRO A 153 8.47 19.15 -16.19
N ASP A 154 8.27 19.98 -17.21
CA ASP A 154 8.90 21.31 -17.32
C ASP A 154 8.44 22.27 -16.20
N TYR A 155 7.31 22.00 -15.56
CA TYR A 155 6.75 22.78 -14.44
C TYR A 155 7.14 22.22 -13.07
N LYS A 156 8.22 21.42 -12.98
CA LYS A 156 8.73 20.86 -11.72
C LYS A 156 8.96 21.93 -10.65
N LYS A 157 9.39 23.14 -11.03
CA LYS A 157 9.62 24.29 -10.11
C LYS A 157 8.34 24.84 -9.47
N ASN A 158 7.19 24.61 -10.11
CA ASN A 158 5.88 25.05 -9.61
C ASN A 158 5.26 24.05 -8.62
N SER A 159 5.85 22.86 -8.46
CA SER A 159 5.33 21.80 -7.60
C SER A 159 3.87 21.43 -7.91
N LEU A 160 3.51 21.36 -9.20
CA LEU A 160 2.12 21.20 -9.64
C LEU A 160 1.41 19.99 -9.02
N GLY A 161 2.10 18.85 -8.85
CA GLY A 161 1.51 17.68 -8.19
C GLY A 161 1.14 17.91 -6.72
N PHE A 162 1.86 18.76 -6.00
CA PHE A 162 1.48 19.15 -4.63
C PHE A 162 0.45 20.29 -4.64
N PHE A 163 0.50 21.16 -5.64
CA PHE A 163 -0.48 22.23 -5.82
C PHE A 163 -1.89 21.68 -6.10
N THR A 164 -2.02 20.62 -6.90
CA THR A 164 -3.32 19.96 -7.12
C THR A 164 -3.89 19.39 -5.82
N MET A 165 -3.06 18.82 -4.93
CA MET A 165 -3.52 18.39 -3.60
C MET A 165 -4.06 19.55 -2.77
N LEU A 166 -3.38 20.72 -2.79
CA LEU A 166 -3.87 21.91 -2.09
C LEU A 166 -5.18 22.44 -2.70
N ALA A 167 -5.35 22.31 -4.02
CA ALA A 167 -6.59 22.69 -4.70
C ALA A 167 -7.75 21.74 -4.36
N GLU A 168 -7.49 20.43 -4.26
CA GLU A 168 -8.45 19.44 -3.76
C GLU A 168 -8.87 19.75 -2.32
N ILE A 169 -7.92 20.09 -1.45
CA ILE A 169 -8.19 20.49 -0.07
C ILE A 169 -9.03 21.78 -0.03
N SER A 170 -8.68 22.79 -0.83
CA SER A 170 -9.48 24.04 -0.94
C SER A 170 -10.92 23.74 -1.36
N PHE A 171 -11.08 22.93 -2.41
CA PHE A 171 -12.39 22.46 -2.85
C PHE A 171 -13.14 21.73 -1.73
N GLY A 172 -12.45 20.87 -0.98
CA GLY A 172 -12.99 20.18 0.19
C GLY A 172 -13.56 21.14 1.25
N LEU A 173 -12.78 22.14 1.63
CA LEU A 173 -13.18 23.15 2.61
C LEU A 173 -14.38 23.97 2.12
N GLU A 174 -14.37 24.41 0.86
CA GLU A 174 -15.44 25.20 0.25
C GLU A 174 -16.79 24.47 0.21
N HIS A 175 -16.76 23.13 0.12
CA HIS A 175 -17.95 22.28 0.02
C HIS A 175 -18.30 21.56 1.33
N GLY A 176 -17.60 21.85 2.43
CA GLY A 176 -17.91 21.30 3.75
C GLY A 176 -17.47 19.84 3.98
N TYR A 177 -16.53 19.34 3.20
CA TYR A 177 -15.92 18.02 3.46
C TYR A 177 -15.09 18.06 4.75
N THR A 178 -15.12 16.95 5.49
CA THR A 178 -14.50 16.85 6.82
C THR A 178 -13.16 16.13 6.80
N HIS A 179 -12.89 15.31 5.77
CA HIS A 179 -11.66 14.54 5.66
C HIS A 179 -11.10 14.52 4.23
N TYR A 180 -9.78 14.56 4.12
CA TYR A 180 -9.05 14.37 2.87
C TYR A 180 -8.07 13.21 2.98
N TYR A 181 -8.21 12.20 2.12
CA TYR A 181 -7.41 10.98 2.09
C TYR A 181 -6.42 11.04 0.92
N PRO A 182 -5.15 11.46 1.13
CA PRO A 182 -4.15 11.53 0.06
C PRO A 182 -3.56 10.16 -0.34
N GLY A 183 -3.93 9.07 0.35
CA GLY A 183 -3.37 7.72 0.17
C GLY A 183 -2.40 7.34 1.30
N TYR A 184 -1.34 6.61 0.99
CA TYR A 184 -0.37 6.11 1.98
C TYR A 184 1.01 6.76 1.86
N ILE A 185 1.74 6.72 2.98
CA ILE A 185 3.18 6.92 3.05
C ILE A 185 3.90 5.58 3.20
N VAL A 186 5.21 5.59 2.97
CA VAL A 186 6.07 4.41 3.06
C VAL A 186 7.24 4.78 3.98
N PRO A 187 7.14 4.51 5.30
CA PRO A 187 8.23 4.76 6.23
C PRO A 187 9.53 4.10 5.76
N GLY A 188 10.63 4.84 5.81
CA GLY A 188 11.92 4.41 5.25
C GLY A 188 12.11 4.69 3.74
N TYR A 189 11.08 5.20 3.04
CA TYR A 189 11.17 5.55 1.62
C TYR A 189 10.61 6.97 1.32
N PRO A 190 11.47 8.01 1.30
CA PRO A 190 11.05 9.43 1.32
C PRO A 190 10.21 9.91 0.12
N LYS A 191 10.13 9.10 -0.95
CA LYS A 191 9.38 9.45 -2.17
C LYS A 191 7.89 9.74 -1.87
N PHE A 192 7.32 9.14 -0.83
CA PHE A 192 5.90 9.30 -0.48
C PHE A 192 5.64 10.32 0.64
N ASP A 193 6.69 10.87 1.27
CA ASP A 193 6.56 11.79 2.41
C ASP A 193 5.93 13.13 2.03
N TYR A 194 5.76 13.43 0.74
CA TYR A 194 5.07 14.65 0.32
C TYR A 194 3.62 14.70 0.78
N LYS A 195 2.98 13.54 0.97
CA LYS A 195 1.58 13.45 1.40
C LYS A 195 1.36 13.94 2.82
N THR A 196 2.40 14.05 3.65
CA THR A 196 2.28 14.59 5.01
C THR A 196 2.62 16.07 5.08
N ARG A 197 3.05 16.68 3.96
CA ARG A 197 3.32 18.12 3.92
C ARG A 197 2.05 18.97 3.82
N ILE A 198 0.88 18.33 3.69
CA ILE A 198 -0.42 19.00 3.60
C ILE A 198 -0.91 19.53 4.95
N GLY A 199 -0.43 19.01 6.08
CA GLY A 199 -0.82 19.48 7.41
C GLY A 199 -0.62 18.40 8.47
N ASP A 200 -1.33 18.55 9.59
CA ASP A 200 -1.35 17.58 10.69
C ASP A 200 -2.20 16.36 10.32
N VAL A 201 -1.58 15.44 9.59
CA VAL A 201 -2.23 14.20 9.15
C VAL A 201 -2.36 13.19 10.29
N GLU A 202 -3.37 12.34 10.19
CA GLU A 202 -3.54 11.14 10.99
C GLU A 202 -3.09 9.92 10.18
N CYS A 203 -2.59 8.90 10.88
CA CYS A 203 -2.13 7.63 10.32
C CYS A 203 -3.06 6.51 10.80
N PHE A 204 -3.44 5.61 9.91
CA PHE A 204 -4.30 4.47 10.26
C PHE A 204 -3.52 3.43 11.07
N GLU A 205 -4.01 3.15 12.28
CA GLU A 205 -3.51 2.09 13.15
C GLU A 205 -4.43 0.88 13.05
N GLU A 206 -3.94 -0.15 12.36
CA GLU A 206 -4.77 -1.31 12.02
C GLU A 206 -5.14 -2.17 13.22
N LYS A 207 -4.24 -2.34 14.20
CA LYS A 207 -4.50 -3.16 15.39
C LYS A 207 -5.73 -2.67 16.17
N ASN A 208 -5.86 -1.35 16.31
CA ASN A 208 -6.93 -0.72 17.07
C ASN A 208 -8.04 -0.16 16.16
N GLN A 209 -7.92 -0.29 14.84
CA GLN A 209 -8.87 0.21 13.83
C GLN A 209 -9.20 1.71 14.02
N LEU A 210 -8.18 2.52 14.31
CA LEU A 210 -8.33 3.94 14.61
C LEU A 210 -7.34 4.78 13.82
N TRP A 211 -7.61 6.09 13.79
CA TRP A 211 -6.73 7.08 13.18
C TRP A 211 -6.00 7.85 14.27
N THR A 212 -4.67 7.76 14.28
CA THR A 212 -3.82 8.37 15.28
C THR A 212 -3.14 9.60 14.68
N PRO A 213 -3.09 10.76 15.38
CA PRO A 213 -2.27 11.87 14.94
C PRO A 213 -0.85 11.40 14.62
N ARG A 214 -0.27 11.79 13.47
CA ARG A 214 1.04 11.28 13.02
C ARG A 214 2.13 11.42 14.08
N ALA A 215 2.11 12.49 14.88
CA ALA A 215 3.08 12.72 15.94
C ALA A 215 3.04 11.66 17.06
N GLN A 216 1.93 10.95 17.21
CA GLN A 216 1.70 9.90 18.20
C GLN A 216 1.74 8.49 17.57
N TYR A 217 1.91 8.38 16.25
CA TYR A 217 1.94 7.09 15.57
C TYR A 217 3.26 6.36 15.85
N PRO A 218 3.25 5.06 16.22
CA PRO A 218 4.43 4.34 16.69
C PRO A 218 5.34 3.88 15.53
N PHE A 219 6.03 4.82 14.88
CA PHE A 219 6.95 4.54 13.76
C PHE A 219 8.16 3.66 14.14
N ASP A 220 8.48 3.55 15.43
CA ASP A 220 9.54 2.66 15.93
C ASP A 220 9.07 1.23 16.22
N ASN A 221 7.78 0.96 16.00
CA ASN A 221 7.15 -0.34 16.26
C ASN A 221 6.25 -0.78 15.10
N LEU A 222 6.71 -0.57 13.86
CA LEU A 222 5.96 -0.88 12.65
C LEU A 222 5.76 -2.41 12.48
N PRO A 223 4.70 -2.84 11.76
CA PRO A 223 4.44 -4.26 11.51
C PRO A 223 5.65 -5.03 10.96
N THR A 224 6.36 -4.47 9.98
CA THR A 224 7.55 -5.10 9.37
C THR A 224 8.68 -5.31 10.39
N GLN A 225 8.96 -4.31 11.24
CA GLN A 225 9.97 -4.37 12.29
C GLN A 225 9.61 -5.42 13.36
N ARG A 226 8.32 -5.48 13.73
CA ARG A 226 7.81 -6.46 14.70
C ARG A 226 7.91 -7.88 14.16
N MET A 227 7.46 -8.12 12.93
CA MET A 227 7.58 -9.43 12.29
C MET A 227 9.04 -9.89 12.24
N GLU A 228 9.95 -9.03 11.79
CA GLU A 228 11.37 -9.36 11.72
C GLU A 228 11.97 -9.66 13.09
N LYS A 229 11.68 -8.82 14.10
CA LYS A 229 12.15 -9.02 15.47
C LYS A 229 11.67 -10.37 16.04
N GLN A 230 10.38 -10.66 15.91
CA GLN A 230 9.76 -11.84 16.50
C GLN A 230 10.20 -13.14 15.81
N LEU A 231 10.35 -13.14 14.48
CA LEU A 231 10.90 -14.29 13.76
C LEU A 231 12.39 -14.49 14.05
N LYS A 232 13.17 -13.41 14.20
CA LYS A 232 14.58 -13.48 14.65
C LYS A 232 14.71 -14.04 16.07
N GLU A 233 13.73 -13.81 16.92
CA GLU A 233 13.70 -14.36 18.28
C GLU A 233 13.56 -15.89 18.26
N VAL A 234 12.60 -16.42 17.52
CA VAL A 234 12.44 -17.88 17.34
C VAL A 234 13.65 -18.49 16.66
N LYS A 235 14.18 -17.81 15.63
CA LYS A 235 15.42 -18.23 14.95
C LYS A 235 16.58 -18.44 15.93
N LYS A 236 16.75 -17.59 16.95
CA LYS A 236 17.82 -17.76 17.95
C LYS A 236 17.69 -19.08 18.72
N TYR A 237 16.48 -19.46 19.14
CA TYR A 237 16.24 -20.75 19.80
C TYR A 237 16.57 -21.92 18.87
N LEU A 238 16.08 -21.88 17.62
CA LEU A 238 16.34 -22.91 16.64
C LEU A 238 17.84 -23.05 16.32
N ASP A 239 18.56 -21.93 16.17
CA ASP A 239 20.00 -21.92 15.95
C ASP A 239 20.77 -22.52 17.13
N GLN A 240 20.37 -22.20 18.37
CA GLN A 240 20.97 -22.77 19.60
C GLN A 240 20.75 -24.28 19.69
N TRP A 241 19.64 -24.79 19.18
CA TRP A 241 19.32 -26.23 19.17
C TRP A 241 19.77 -26.95 17.91
N GLY A 242 20.49 -26.28 16.99
CA GLY A 242 20.99 -26.88 15.76
C GLY A 242 19.89 -27.27 14.76
N ILE A 243 18.75 -26.59 14.79
CA ILE A 243 17.63 -26.83 13.88
C ILE A 243 17.78 -25.92 12.64
N PRO A 244 17.93 -26.48 11.43
CA PRO A 244 18.04 -25.70 10.21
C PRO A 244 16.82 -24.81 10.01
N ASN A 245 17.08 -23.54 9.76
CA ASN A 245 16.04 -22.56 9.52
C ASN A 245 16.55 -21.44 8.61
N LYS A 246 15.63 -20.76 7.92
CA LYS A 246 15.94 -19.66 7.02
C LYS A 246 14.88 -18.57 7.12
N LEU A 247 15.30 -17.35 7.47
CA LEU A 247 14.45 -16.17 7.44
C LEU A 247 14.44 -15.63 6.00
N VAL A 248 13.26 -15.53 5.40
CA VAL A 248 13.07 -15.14 3.99
C VAL A 248 12.02 -14.02 3.87
N LEU A 249 12.16 -13.21 2.83
CA LEU A 249 11.06 -12.41 2.31
C LEU A 249 10.23 -13.25 1.35
N TYR A 250 8.92 -13.09 1.38
CA TYR A 250 7.97 -13.89 0.63
C TYR A 250 7.04 -13.01 -0.21
N PRO A 251 7.49 -12.48 -1.38
CA PRO A 251 6.66 -11.69 -2.30
C PRO A 251 5.31 -12.31 -2.70
N PRO A 252 5.15 -13.65 -2.82
CA PRO A 252 3.85 -14.24 -3.15
C PRO A 252 2.74 -14.03 -2.10
N TYR A 253 2.98 -13.30 -1.01
CA TYR A 253 1.95 -12.89 -0.04
C TYR A 253 0.78 -12.08 -0.65
N GLU A 254 0.91 -11.60 -1.89
CA GLU A 254 -0.14 -10.90 -2.63
C GLU A 254 -0.71 -11.76 -3.78
N ALA A 255 -0.63 -13.09 -3.71
CA ALA A 255 -1.09 -13.99 -4.76
C ALA A 255 -2.55 -13.74 -5.19
N ASN A 256 -3.39 -13.26 -4.28
CA ASN A 256 -4.77 -12.88 -4.58
C ASN A 256 -4.89 -11.70 -5.57
N LEU A 257 -3.90 -10.81 -5.66
CA LEU A 257 -3.88 -9.70 -6.61
C LEU A 257 -3.49 -10.12 -8.03
N ILE A 258 -2.91 -11.31 -8.19
CA ILE A 258 -2.31 -11.75 -9.46
C ILE A 258 -2.95 -13.02 -10.03
N GLY A 259 -4.08 -13.47 -9.49
CA GLY A 259 -4.88 -14.55 -10.10
C GLY A 259 -5.26 -15.70 -9.18
N TYR A 260 -4.67 -15.80 -7.98
CA TYR A 260 -4.79 -16.99 -7.13
C TYR A 260 -5.82 -16.80 -5.99
N TRP A 261 -6.97 -16.18 -6.28
CA TRP A 261 -7.96 -15.77 -5.26
C TRP A 261 -8.75 -16.93 -4.60
N ILE A 262 -8.69 -18.15 -5.16
CA ILE A 262 -9.41 -19.34 -4.62
C ILE A 262 -8.54 -20.12 -3.63
N LEU A 263 -7.22 -19.90 -3.63
CA LEU A 263 -6.29 -20.70 -2.82
C LEU A 263 -6.22 -20.22 -1.38
N ASP A 264 -6.08 -21.14 -0.43
CA ASP A 264 -5.68 -20.81 0.94
C ASP A 264 -4.15 -20.66 1.02
N TYR A 265 -3.63 -19.64 0.36
CA TYR A 265 -2.18 -19.38 0.27
C TYR A 265 -1.63 -18.72 1.54
N LEU A 266 -0.33 -18.86 1.76
CA LEU A 266 0.36 -18.17 2.85
C LEU A 266 0.45 -16.68 2.57
N GLU A 267 -0.06 -15.85 3.47
CA GLU A 267 -0.33 -14.43 3.21
C GLU A 267 0.62 -13.48 3.95
N TYR A 268 1.72 -13.99 4.50
CA TYR A 268 2.68 -13.23 5.31
C TYR A 268 3.91 -12.87 4.46
N PRO A 269 4.35 -11.59 4.41
CA PRO A 269 5.46 -11.16 3.54
C PRO A 269 6.85 -11.57 4.03
N MET A 270 6.95 -12.12 5.25
CA MET A 270 8.20 -12.54 5.88
C MET A 270 7.95 -13.82 6.65
N LEU A 271 8.82 -14.81 6.42
CA LEU A 271 8.65 -16.18 6.89
C LEU A 271 9.93 -16.70 7.52
N LEU A 272 9.80 -17.57 8.50
CA LEU A 272 10.90 -18.43 8.96
C LEU A 272 10.62 -19.86 8.50
N GLU A 273 11.34 -20.30 7.48
CA GLU A 273 11.29 -21.67 6.99
C GLU A 273 12.02 -22.58 7.99
N CYS A 274 11.31 -23.57 8.53
CA CYS A 274 11.78 -24.45 9.59
C CYS A 274 11.68 -25.90 9.09
N THR A 275 12.65 -26.38 8.27
CA THR A 275 12.67 -27.69 7.58
C THR A 275 11.69 -27.85 6.40
N GLY A 276 11.93 -28.62 5.33
CA GLY A 276 12.93 -29.68 5.07
C GLY A 276 13.90 -29.44 3.90
N THR A 277 14.72 -30.46 3.61
CA THR A 277 15.61 -30.54 2.42
C THR A 277 14.81 -30.30 1.13
N SER A 278 15.45 -29.83 0.04
CA SER A 278 14.82 -29.48 -1.24
C SER A 278 14.03 -30.60 -1.96
N ILE A 279 13.85 -31.74 -1.32
CA ILE A 279 13.28 -32.98 -1.84
C ILE A 279 11.88 -33.24 -1.22
N GLU A 280 11.52 -32.61 -0.10
CA GLU A 280 10.20 -32.80 0.52
C GLU A 280 9.13 -31.89 -0.12
N PRO A 281 7.95 -32.43 -0.48
CA PRO A 281 6.87 -31.65 -1.10
C PRO A 281 6.21 -30.68 -0.11
N THR A 282 6.36 -30.94 1.19
CA THR A 282 5.81 -30.14 2.28
C THR A 282 6.91 -29.40 3.04
N ARG A 283 6.58 -28.23 3.56
CA ARG A 283 7.46 -27.33 4.29
C ARG A 283 6.79 -26.90 5.58
N THR A 284 7.57 -26.86 6.66
CA THR A 284 7.09 -26.29 7.92
C THR A 284 7.48 -24.81 7.95
N ILE A 285 6.48 -23.94 7.95
CA ILE A 285 6.65 -22.51 7.80
C ILE A 285 6.10 -21.79 9.03
N LEU A 286 6.95 -20.98 9.65
CA LEU A 286 6.54 -20.10 10.72
C LEU A 286 6.32 -18.69 10.19
N ALA A 287 5.19 -18.11 10.57
CA ALA A 287 4.89 -16.71 10.36
C ALA A 287 4.53 -16.01 11.69
N PHE A 288 4.66 -14.68 11.72
CA PHE A 288 4.24 -13.86 12.85
C PHE A 288 3.12 -12.91 12.43
N ASP A 289 1.97 -13.01 13.09
CA ASP A 289 0.84 -12.11 12.93
C ASP A 289 1.04 -10.86 13.82
N SER A 290 1.49 -9.78 13.19
CA SER A 290 1.72 -8.51 13.89
C SER A 290 0.44 -7.80 14.36
N ILE A 291 -0.75 -8.19 13.90
CA ILE A 291 -1.99 -7.61 14.43
C ILE A 291 -2.38 -8.33 15.72
N ARG A 292 -2.30 -9.66 15.70
CA ARG A 292 -2.70 -10.53 16.81
C ARG A 292 -1.62 -10.77 17.86
N ASP A 293 -0.38 -10.36 17.59
CA ASP A 293 0.79 -10.67 18.43
C ASP A 293 0.93 -12.19 18.63
N LEU A 294 0.92 -12.93 17.52
CA LEU A 294 0.79 -14.39 17.54
C LEU A 294 1.70 -15.05 16.50
N TYR A 295 2.49 -16.02 16.94
CA TYR A 295 3.19 -16.96 16.06
C TYR A 295 2.23 -18.00 15.52
N ARG A 296 2.35 -18.32 14.23
CA ARG A 296 1.52 -19.33 13.56
C ARG A 296 2.42 -20.24 12.75
N LEU A 297 2.41 -21.52 13.09
CA LEU A 297 3.20 -22.56 12.45
C LEU A 297 2.31 -23.35 11.50
N TYR A 298 2.69 -23.39 10.23
CA TYR A 298 1.93 -24.05 9.17
C TYR A 298 2.71 -25.21 8.57
N LEU A 299 1.97 -26.23 8.13
CA LEU A 299 2.43 -27.14 7.10
C LEU A 299 1.97 -26.58 5.76
N CYS A 300 2.90 -26.45 4.81
CA CYS A 300 2.64 -25.87 3.51
C CYS A 300 3.18 -26.75 2.37
N SER A 301 2.46 -26.80 1.26
CA SER A 301 2.94 -27.40 0.01
C SER A 301 3.29 -26.32 -1.01
N VAL A 302 4.23 -26.61 -1.90
CA VAL A 302 4.52 -25.77 -3.06
C VAL A 302 3.44 -25.99 -4.11
N TYR A 303 2.77 -24.91 -4.53
CA TYR A 303 1.72 -24.95 -5.54
C TYR A 303 2.25 -24.55 -6.93
N ASP A 304 3.06 -23.50 -7.01
CA ASP A 304 3.56 -22.92 -8.27
C ASP A 304 4.89 -22.20 -8.04
N ASP A 305 5.68 -21.99 -9.09
CA ASP A 305 6.90 -21.19 -9.05
C ASP A 305 6.67 -19.83 -9.71
N LEU A 306 6.63 -18.76 -8.91
CA LEU A 306 6.38 -17.41 -9.39
C LEU A 306 7.66 -16.64 -9.69
N SER A 307 8.80 -17.33 -9.81
CA SER A 307 10.09 -16.70 -10.05
C SER A 307 10.04 -15.78 -11.28
N ASP A 308 9.50 -16.22 -12.41
CA ASP A 308 9.38 -15.41 -13.63
C ASP A 308 8.53 -14.14 -13.45
N PHE A 309 7.50 -14.21 -12.58
CA PHE A 309 6.64 -13.07 -12.28
C PHE A 309 7.39 -11.99 -11.48
N PHE A 310 8.23 -12.39 -10.54
CA PHE A 310 8.94 -11.49 -9.63
C PHE A 310 10.38 -11.15 -10.06
N HIS A 311 10.99 -11.91 -10.98
CA HIS A 311 12.38 -11.76 -11.41
C HIS A 311 12.72 -10.35 -11.89
N GLY A 312 11.85 -9.71 -12.68
CA GLY A 312 12.14 -8.42 -13.30
C GLY A 312 11.97 -7.16 -12.43
N SER A 313 11.38 -7.26 -11.23
CA SER A 313 11.13 -6.09 -10.35
C SER A 313 11.87 -6.15 -9.01
N MET A 314 12.38 -7.34 -8.64
CA MET A 314 12.89 -7.59 -7.28
C MET A 314 14.36 -8.02 -7.23
N VAL A 315 14.90 -8.63 -8.30
CA VAL A 315 16.22 -9.29 -8.28
C VAL A 315 17.37 -8.36 -8.68
N GLU A 316 17.12 -7.27 -9.41
CA GLU A 316 18.17 -6.28 -9.74
C GLU A 316 18.66 -5.47 -8.53
N ALA A 317 17.97 -5.57 -7.39
CA ALA A 317 18.38 -4.95 -6.14
C ALA A 317 18.89 -6.03 -5.17
N SER A 318 20.05 -5.78 -4.55
CA SER A 318 20.60 -6.62 -3.49
C SER A 318 19.66 -6.61 -2.28
N SER A 319 18.76 -7.59 -2.17
CA SER A 319 17.95 -7.76 -0.95
C SER A 319 18.85 -8.15 0.21
N ALA A 320 18.59 -7.58 1.39
CA ALA A 320 19.28 -7.95 2.63
C ALA A 320 18.87 -9.35 3.13
N MET A 321 17.76 -9.90 2.63
CA MET A 321 17.24 -11.22 2.99
C MET A 321 17.01 -12.06 1.73
N PRO A 322 17.19 -13.38 1.80
CA PRO A 322 16.84 -14.26 0.68
C PRO A 322 15.34 -14.18 0.37
N LEU A 323 14.99 -14.32 -0.90
CA LEU A 323 13.60 -14.38 -1.37
C LEU A 323 13.12 -15.84 -1.43
N GLN A 324 11.82 -16.04 -1.14
CA GLN A 324 11.06 -17.25 -1.43
C GLN A 324 9.97 -16.89 -2.45
N LEU A 325 10.06 -17.45 -3.65
CA LEU A 325 9.21 -17.12 -4.80
C LEU A 325 8.23 -18.25 -5.17
N GLU A 326 8.39 -19.43 -4.58
CA GLU A 326 7.45 -20.53 -4.72
C GLU A 326 6.17 -20.19 -3.96
N LEU A 327 5.01 -20.25 -4.63
CA LEU A 327 3.71 -20.02 -4.00
C LEU A 327 3.39 -21.18 -3.05
N LEU A 328 3.25 -20.87 -1.77
CA LEU A 328 2.94 -21.82 -0.70
C LEU A 328 1.45 -21.82 -0.36
N ILE A 329 0.83 -22.99 -0.38
CA ILE A 329 -0.54 -23.22 0.12
C ILE A 329 -0.51 -23.75 1.55
N LYS A 330 -1.50 -23.39 2.37
CA LYS A 330 -1.63 -23.89 3.74
C LYS A 330 -2.31 -25.26 3.71
N ASP A 331 -1.56 -26.31 4.00
CA ASP A 331 -2.13 -27.66 4.15
C ASP A 331 -2.76 -27.85 5.54
N GLY A 332 -2.22 -27.15 6.54
CA GLY A 332 -2.75 -27.17 7.89
C GLY A 332 -2.02 -26.21 8.83
N LEU A 333 -2.75 -25.76 9.86
CA LEU A 333 -2.17 -25.04 11.00
C LEU A 333 -1.71 -26.07 12.03
N ILE A 334 -0.42 -26.09 12.34
CA ILE A 334 0.19 -27.01 13.30
C ILE A 334 -0.01 -26.49 14.72
N ALA A 335 0.34 -25.22 14.95
CA ALA A 335 0.33 -24.61 16.27
C ALA A 335 0.27 -23.09 16.21
N GLU A 336 -0.18 -22.49 17.30
CA GLU A 336 -0.12 -21.06 17.56
C GLU A 336 0.43 -20.83 18.95
N SER A 337 1.20 -19.77 19.14
CA SER A 337 1.67 -19.35 20.46
C SER A 337 2.00 -17.87 20.47
N GLN A 338 1.92 -17.24 21.64
CA GLN A 338 2.45 -15.88 21.86
C GLN A 338 3.90 -15.91 22.37
N SER A 339 4.44 -17.09 22.67
CA SER A 339 5.80 -17.30 23.19
C SER A 339 6.72 -17.82 22.08
N ALA A 340 7.83 -17.11 21.88
CA ALA A 340 8.88 -17.51 20.95
C ALA A 340 9.52 -18.86 21.35
N GLU A 341 9.70 -19.10 22.65
CA GLU A 341 10.29 -20.34 23.16
C GLU A 341 9.36 -21.53 22.97
N GLU A 342 8.06 -21.35 23.27
CA GLU A 342 7.07 -22.42 23.13
C GLU A 342 6.94 -22.87 21.67
N ILE A 343 6.77 -21.92 20.74
CA ILE A 343 6.64 -22.25 19.32
C ILE A 343 7.93 -22.86 18.77
N ALA A 344 9.10 -22.39 19.22
CA ALA A 344 10.37 -23.02 18.88
C ALA A 344 10.42 -24.47 19.36
N GLY A 345 9.98 -24.74 20.60
CA GLY A 345 9.95 -26.07 21.19
C GLY A 345 9.05 -27.03 20.40
N ILE A 346 7.90 -26.53 19.91
CA ILE A 346 7.00 -27.30 19.03
C ILE A 346 7.71 -27.66 17.72
N ILE A 347 8.40 -26.71 17.09
CA ILE A 347 9.18 -26.95 15.86
C ILE A 347 10.27 -28.03 16.11
N ALA A 348 10.98 -27.92 17.23
CA ALA A 348 12.01 -28.89 17.62
C ALA A 348 11.45 -30.30 17.79
N HIS A 349 10.28 -30.42 18.43
CA HIS A 349 9.65 -31.72 18.66
C HIS A 349 9.16 -32.37 17.37
N GLN A 350 8.66 -31.59 16.40
CA GLN A 350 8.27 -32.15 15.10
C GLN A 350 9.44 -32.79 14.35
N LYS A 351 10.61 -32.17 14.37
CA LYS A 351 11.82 -32.73 13.74
C LYS A 351 12.28 -34.03 14.41
N SER A 352 11.99 -34.24 15.69
CA SER A 352 12.33 -35.50 16.37
C SER A 352 11.45 -36.69 15.99
N LYS A 353 10.33 -36.45 15.29
CA LYS A 353 9.34 -37.47 14.88
C LYS A 353 9.44 -37.91 13.41
N ASN A 354 10.11 -37.12 12.58
CA ASN A 354 10.46 -37.44 11.19
C ASN A 354 11.92 -37.91 11.14
#